data_AF-A0A7D5KP92-F1
#
_entry.id   AF-A0A7D5KP92-F1
#
_cell.length_a   1.000
_cell.length_b   1.000
_cell.length_c   1.000
_cell.angle_alpha   90.00
_cell.angle_beta   90.00
_cell.angle_gamma   90.00
#
_symmetry.space_group_name_H-M   'P 1'
#
loop_
_entity.id
_entity.type
_entity.pdbx_description
1 polymer ?
#
loop_
_entity_poly.entity_id
_entity_poly.type
_entity_poly.pdbx_seq_one_letter_code
_entity_poly.pdbx_strand_id
1 'polypeptide(L)'
;MHWRRRRDLEGGKVLGAWLLLDEGTVEEELYVESHEYRGGDFDVYTTSSDGEWKHRGTFDTADDAFDAALAYIDESQSPVEGR
;
A
#
# COMPACT_ATOMS: atom_id res chain seq x y z
N MET A 1 2.86 -15.94 -5.91
CA MET A 1 2.72 -14.59 -5.32
C MET A 1 3.45 -13.52 -6.14
N HIS A 2 2.75 -12.43 -6.47
CA HIS A 2 3.34 -11.21 -7.04
C HIS A 2 2.51 -9.98 -6.62
N TRP A 3 3.16 -8.84 -6.47
CA TRP A 3 2.49 -7.57 -6.21
C TRP A 3 2.02 -6.93 -7.50
N ARG A 4 0.82 -6.37 -7.50
CA ARG A 4 0.26 -5.62 -8.62
C ARG A 4 -0.24 -4.27 -8.16
N ARG A 5 0.24 -3.18 -8.77
CA ARG A 5 -0.29 -1.84 -8.50
C ARG A 5 -1.70 -1.72 -9.08
N ARG A 6 -2.64 -1.19 -8.28
CA ARG A 6 -4.00 -0.86 -8.72
C ARG A 6 -4.21 0.65 -8.78
N ARG A 7 -5.30 1.07 -9.44
CA ARG A 7 -5.72 2.48 -9.43
C ARG A 7 -6.25 2.87 -8.06
N ASP A 8 -6.09 4.16 -7.74
CA ASP A 8 -6.78 4.84 -6.65
C ASP A 8 -8.28 4.54 -6.65
N LEU A 9 -8.85 4.41 -5.45
CA LEU A 9 -10.25 4.07 -5.23
C LEU A 9 -11.03 5.20 -4.56
N GLU A 10 -10.36 6.22 -4.02
CA GLU A 10 -10.98 7.23 -3.14
C GLU A 10 -10.81 8.67 -3.63
N GLY A 11 -10.55 8.86 -4.93
CA GLY A 11 -10.57 10.20 -5.53
C GLY A 11 -9.40 11.06 -5.06
N GLY A 12 -8.23 10.46 -4.95
CA GLY A 12 -6.97 11.12 -4.61
C GLY A 12 -6.52 10.97 -3.16
N LYS A 13 -7.31 10.33 -2.28
CA LYS A 13 -6.85 10.01 -0.91
C LYS A 13 -5.83 8.88 -0.92
N VAL A 14 -6.07 7.83 -1.71
CA VAL A 14 -5.14 6.70 -1.83
C VAL A 14 -4.14 7.04 -2.94
N LEU A 15 -2.92 7.36 -2.54
CA LEU A 15 -1.85 7.72 -3.47
C LEU A 15 -1.24 6.47 -4.12
N GLY A 16 -1.19 5.37 -3.37
CA GLY A 16 -0.64 4.09 -3.80
C GLY A 16 -1.47 2.94 -3.26
N ALA A 17 -1.75 1.96 -4.11
CA ALA A 17 -2.39 0.73 -3.71
C ALA A 17 -1.80 -0.45 -4.49
N TRP A 18 -1.49 -1.54 -3.78
CA TRP A 18 -0.95 -2.77 -4.34
C TRP A 18 -1.69 -3.99 -3.79
N LEU A 19 -1.80 -5.01 -4.61
CA LEU A 19 -2.40 -6.30 -4.29
C LEU A 19 -1.34 -7.38 -4.37
N LEU A 20 -1.13 -8.15 -3.31
CA LEU A 20 -0.36 -9.38 -3.34
C LEU A 20 -1.28 -10.49 -3.84
N LEU A 21 -0.99 -10.97 -5.05
CA LEU A 21 -1.80 -11.97 -5.74
C LEU A 21 -1.15 -13.34 -5.67
N ASP A 22 -1.92 -14.34 -5.25
CA ASP A 22 -1.56 -15.76 -5.39
C ASP A 22 -2.65 -16.50 -6.18
N GLU A 23 -2.28 -17.01 -7.36
CA GLU A 23 -3.19 -17.70 -8.28
C GLU A 23 -4.52 -16.97 -8.58
N GLY A 24 -4.51 -15.63 -8.52
CA GLY A 24 -5.69 -14.78 -8.75
C GLY A 24 -6.47 -14.42 -7.48
N THR A 25 -6.09 -14.95 -6.33
CA THR A 25 -6.60 -14.57 -5.00
C THR A 25 -5.78 -13.41 -4.44
N VAL A 26 -6.43 -12.45 -3.81
CA VAL A 26 -5.76 -11.38 -3.07
C VAL A 26 -5.45 -11.88 -1.66
N GLU A 27 -4.17 -12.03 -1.36
CA GLU A 27 -3.69 -12.47 -0.04
C GLU A 27 -3.51 -11.29 0.92
N GLU A 28 -2.97 -10.18 0.39
CA GLU A 28 -2.74 -8.94 1.14
C GLU A 28 -2.89 -7.73 0.22
N GLU A 29 -3.33 -6.62 0.78
CA GLU A 29 -3.35 -5.31 0.14
C GLU A 29 -2.44 -4.35 0.91
N LEU A 30 -1.78 -3.45 0.19
CA LEU A 30 -0.92 -2.40 0.73
C LEU A 30 -1.40 -1.04 0.22
N TYR A 31 -1.47 -0.06 1.12
CA TYR A 31 -2.00 1.27 0.87
C TYR A 31 -1.03 2.36 1.34
N VAL A 32 -0.93 3.42 0.54
CA VAL A 32 -0.39 4.74 0.93
C VAL A 32 -1.55 5.72 0.84
N GLU A 33 -1.92 6.32 1.97
CA GLU A 33 -3.04 7.27 2.08
C GLU A 33 -2.56 8.66 2.47
N SER A 34 -3.10 9.71 1.83
CA SER A 34 -2.91 11.10 2.21
C SER A 34 -4.06 11.57 3.11
N HIS A 35 -3.72 12.22 4.21
CA HIS A 35 -4.65 12.93 5.07
C HIS A 35 -4.56 14.45 4.95
N GLU A 36 -3.94 14.97 3.89
CA GLU A 36 -3.72 16.40 3.70
C GLU A 36 -5.02 17.20 3.61
N TYR A 37 -6.12 16.57 3.16
CA TYR A 37 -7.45 17.20 3.11
C TYR A 37 -7.98 17.60 4.49
N ARG A 38 -7.42 17.04 5.58
CA ARG A 38 -7.70 17.39 6.98
C ARG A 38 -6.47 18.01 7.68
N GLY A 39 -5.45 18.40 6.92
CA GLY A 39 -4.17 18.90 7.44
C GLY A 39 -3.35 17.84 8.16
N GLY A 40 -3.50 16.57 7.80
CA GLY A 40 -2.76 15.45 8.37
C GLY A 40 -1.67 14.91 7.45
N ASP A 41 -0.96 13.92 7.99
CA ASP A 41 0.22 13.28 7.40
C ASP A 41 -0.14 12.19 6.37
N PHE A 42 0.85 11.40 5.96
CA PHE A 42 0.68 10.24 5.09
C PHE A 42 0.81 8.96 5.89
N ASP A 43 -0.09 8.01 5.67
CA ASP A 43 -0.07 6.74 6.37
C ASP A 43 0.11 5.57 5.40
N VAL A 44 0.78 4.53 5.90
CA VAL A 44 0.91 3.25 5.20
C VAL A 44 0.15 2.17 5.97
N TYR A 45 -0.67 1.41 5.26
CA TYR A 45 -1.46 0.33 5.85
C TYR A 45 -1.33 -0.96 5.04
N THR A 46 -1.39 -2.11 5.70
CA THR A 46 -1.70 -3.38 5.04
C THR A 46 -3.01 -3.96 5.52
N THR A 47 -3.66 -4.76 4.69
CA THR A 47 -4.79 -5.57 5.12
C THR A 47 -4.75 -6.95 4.47
N SER A 48 -4.99 -7.99 5.26
CA SER A 48 -5.03 -9.37 4.79
C SER A 48 -6.45 -9.78 4.38
N SER A 49 -6.58 -10.97 3.77
CA SER A 49 -7.86 -11.53 3.32
C SER A 49 -8.91 -11.73 4.42
N ASP A 50 -8.49 -11.77 5.69
CA ASP A 50 -9.37 -11.81 6.87
C ASP A 50 -9.92 -10.43 7.29
N GLY A 51 -9.47 -9.35 6.63
CA GLY A 51 -9.94 -7.99 6.84
C GLY A 51 -9.30 -7.26 8.02
N GLU A 52 -8.27 -7.83 8.65
CA GLU A 52 -7.47 -7.11 9.65
C GLU A 52 -6.67 -5.99 8.98
N TRP A 53 -6.75 -4.77 9.52
CA TRP A 53 -5.95 -3.63 9.08
C TRP A 53 -4.75 -3.44 10.01
N LYS A 54 -3.57 -3.31 9.42
CA LYS A 54 -2.30 -3.08 10.14
C LYS A 54 -1.71 -1.76 9.71
N HIS A 55 -1.59 -0.83 10.65
CA HIS A 55 -0.86 0.41 10.44
C HIS A 55 0.64 0.13 10.44
N ARG A 56 1.31 0.54 9.36
CA ARG A 56 2.75 0.34 9.16
C ARG A 56 3.57 1.55 9.56
N GLY A 57 2.98 2.74 9.54
CA GLY A 57 3.63 3.98 9.96
C GLY A 57 2.93 5.23 9.44
N THR A 58 3.30 6.35 10.05
CA THR A 58 2.91 7.71 9.68
C THR A 58 4.15 8.47 9.24
N PHE A 59 4.03 9.25 8.18
CA PHE A 59 5.13 9.93 7.49
C PHE A 59 4.75 11.36 7.15
N ASP A 60 5.67 12.30 7.33
CA ASP A 60 5.45 13.72 7.06
C ASP A 60 5.34 14.03 5.56
N THR A 61 5.89 13.16 4.69
CA THR A 61 5.90 13.35 3.25
C THR A 61 5.40 12.13 2.48
N ALA A 62 4.85 12.37 1.28
CA ALA A 62 4.41 11.30 0.40
C ALA A 62 5.58 10.40 -0.03
N ASP A 63 6.74 11.00 -0.37
CA ASP A 63 7.94 10.25 -0.77
C ASP A 63 8.38 9.26 0.32
N ASP A 64 8.43 9.68 1.59
CA ASP A 64 8.79 8.80 2.70
C ASP A 64 7.79 7.64 2.87
N ALA A 65 6.48 7.92 2.71
CA ALA A 65 5.45 6.89 2.76
C ALA A 65 5.56 5.90 1.59
N PHE A 66 5.89 6.37 0.38
CA PHE A 66 6.14 5.51 -0.77
C PHE A 66 7.40 4.66 -0.58
N ASP A 67 8.48 5.23 -0.05
CA ASP A 67 9.70 4.49 0.24
C ASP A 67 9.44 3.37 1.25
N ALA A 68 8.66 3.64 2.30
CA ALA A 68 8.24 2.61 3.27
C ALA A 68 7.38 1.50 2.63
N ALA A 69 6.43 1.87 1.76
CA ALA A 69 5.59 0.90 1.06
C ALA A 69 6.42 0.03 0.09
N LEU A 70 7.37 0.62 -0.64
CA LEU A 70 8.25 -0.11 -1.54
C LEU A 70 9.23 -1.01 -0.79
N ALA A 71 9.77 -0.56 0.34
CA ALA A 71 10.58 -1.39 1.22
C ALA A 71 9.80 -2.61 1.73
N TYR A 72 8.54 -2.42 2.11
CA TYR A 72 7.67 -3.51 2.53
C TYR A 72 7.46 -4.56 1.42
N ILE A 73 7.24 -4.10 0.18
CA ILE A 73 7.13 -4.97 -1.00
C ILE A 73 8.43 -5.75 -1.23
N ASP A 74 9.57 -5.08 -1.17
CA ASP A 74 10.88 -5.71 -1.41
C ASP A 74 11.20 -6.76 -0.31
N GLU A 75 10.85 -6.47 0.94
CA GLU A 75 10.97 -7.39 2.08
C GLU A 75 10.07 -8.63 1.95
N SER A 76 8.92 -8.50 1.28
CA SER A 76 8.00 -9.62 1.04
C SER A 76 8.57 -10.67 0.07
N GLN A 77 9.71 -10.37 -0.58
CA GLN A 77 10.40 -11.22 -1.56
C GLN A 77 9.51 -11.64 -2.75
N SER A 78 8.39 -10.95 -2.97
CA SER A 78 7.48 -11.21 -4.08
C SER A 78 7.70 -10.15 -5.17
N PRO A 79 7.81 -10.54 -6.45
CA PRO A 79 8.06 -9.59 -7.53
C PRO A 79 6.89 -8.65 -7.73
N VAL A 80 7.15 -7.44 -8.24
CA VAL A 80 6.11 -6.51 -8.69
C VAL A 80 5.85 -6.72 -10.18
N GLU A 81 4.58 -6.89 -10.57
CA GLU A 81 4.17 -7.00 -11.97
C GLU A 81 4.58 -5.75 -12.76
N GLY A 82 5.34 -5.95 -13.85
CA GLY A 82 5.74 -4.88 -14.76
C GLY A 82 6.93 -4.02 -14.29
N ARG A 83 7.66 -4.45 -13.26
CA ARG A 83 8.92 -3.82 -12.80
C ARG A 83 10.14 -4.59 -13.31
#